data_AF-A0A3C0S969-F1
#
_entry.id   AF-A0A3C0S969-F1
#
_cell.length_a   1.000
_cell.length_b   1.000
_cell.length_c   1.000
_cell.angle_alpha   90.00
_cell.angle_beta   90.00
_cell.angle_gamma   90.00
#
_symmetry.space_group_name_H-M   'P 1'
#
loop_
_entity.id
_entity.type
_entity.pdbx_description
1 polymer ?
#
loop_
_entity_poly.entity_id
_entity_poly.type
_entity_poly.pdbx_seq_one_letter_code
_entity_poly.pdbx_strand_id
1 'polypeptide(L)'
;MAETLGSLIDKLSIKNLRYWHIDEVIQAKGASDPQMEELKAKRDLVDSQRKDLLGEIDAFLEAALAGEVKIRDEKVKLYKNLNVASSDGLNNLGKAVSGLAMSNIKLWHLEDEVRREDLPDSEIVKTKRTIDTTNQERNNFMDKVDEILESTVKRTN
;
A
#
# COMPACT_ATOMS: atom_id res chain seq x y z
N MET A 1 3.96 15.33 3.86
CA MET A 1 2.62 14.74 4.02
C MET A 1 2.59 14.22 5.44
N ALA A 2 1.62 14.61 6.27
CA ALA A 2 1.51 14.03 7.60
C ALA A 2 1.26 12.52 7.46
N GLU A 3 1.87 11.72 8.34
CA GLU A 3 1.66 10.29 8.32
C GLU A 3 0.32 9.97 8.97
N THR A 4 -0.52 9.24 8.24
CA THR A 4 -1.79 8.68 8.73
C THR A 4 -1.70 7.15 8.75
N LEU A 5 -2.61 6.48 9.47
CA LEU A 5 -2.68 5.01 9.48
C LEU A 5 -2.75 4.44 8.07
N GLY A 6 -3.61 5.00 7.21
CA GLY A 6 -3.72 4.59 5.81
C GLY A 6 -2.39 4.69 5.08
N SER A 7 -1.65 5.80 5.24
CA SER A 7 -0.36 5.98 4.57
C SER A 7 0.73 5.04 5.09
N LEU A 8 0.71 4.70 6.39
CA LEU A 8 1.65 3.75 6.98
C LEU A 8 1.39 2.33 6.50
N ILE A 9 0.12 1.92 6.45
CA ILE A 9 -0.29 0.62 5.89
C ILE A 9 0.02 0.53 4.40
N ASP A 10 -0.17 1.61 3.64
CA ASP A 10 0.21 1.70 2.23
C ASP A 10 1.71 1.39 2.05
N LYS A 11 2.58 2.11 2.76
CA LYS A 11 4.03 1.86 2.76
C LYS A 11 4.37 0.43 3.18
N LEU A 12 3.78 -0.07 4.26
CA LEU A 12 4.03 -1.41 4.77
C LEU A 12 3.68 -2.47 3.73
N SER A 13 2.54 -2.33 3.04
CA SER A 13 2.11 -3.27 2.00
C SER A 13 3.10 -3.32 0.82
N ILE A 14 3.66 -2.18 0.42
CA ILE A 14 4.71 -2.13 -0.61
C ILE A 14 6.02 -2.79 -0.11
N LYS A 15 6.39 -2.59 1.16
CA LYS A 15 7.57 -3.26 1.73
C LYS A 15 7.37 -4.77 1.84
N ASN A 16 6.18 -5.23 2.22
CA ASN A 16 5.83 -6.65 2.22
C ASN A 16 5.97 -7.26 0.81
N LEU A 17 5.48 -6.56 -0.22
CA LEU A 17 5.57 -7.03 -1.61
C LEU A 17 7.02 -7.11 -2.09
N ARG A 18 7.84 -6.10 -1.78
CA ARG A 18 9.28 -6.11 -2.08
C ARG A 18 10.01 -7.25 -1.38
N TYR A 19 9.73 -7.46 -0.09
CA TYR A 19 10.31 -8.57 0.67
C TYR A 19 9.98 -9.91 0.01
N TRP A 20 8.70 -10.11 -0.34
CA TRP A 20 8.22 -11.34 -0.96
C TRP A 20 8.93 -11.61 -2.30
N HIS A 21 8.98 -10.62 -3.20
CA HIS A 21 9.66 -10.79 -4.50
C HIS A 21 11.17 -11.02 -4.39
N ILE A 22 11.85 -10.36 -3.44
CA ILE A 22 13.27 -10.63 -3.20
C ILE A 22 13.45 -12.07 -2.72
N ASP A 23 12.58 -12.55 -1.83
CA ASP A 23 12.64 -13.91 -1.32
C ASP A 23 12.36 -14.95 -2.42
N GLU A 24 11.39 -14.71 -3.31
CA GLU A 24 11.18 -15.55 -4.50
C GLU A 24 12.43 -15.64 -5.37
N VAL A 25 13.11 -14.51 -5.62
CA VAL A 25 14.35 -14.47 -6.43
C VAL A 25 15.48 -15.24 -5.74
N ILE A 26 15.61 -15.13 -4.42
CA ILE A 26 16.57 -15.92 -3.62
C ILE A 26 16.29 -17.42 -3.77
N GLN A 27 15.03 -17.82 -3.63
CA GLN A 27 14.61 -19.22 -3.75
C GLN A 27 14.85 -19.77 -5.16
N ALA A 28 14.61 -18.97 -6.21
CA ALA A 28 14.80 -19.37 -7.60
C ALA A 28 16.28 -19.51 -8.01
N LYS A 29 17.16 -18.63 -7.52
CA LYS A 29 18.60 -18.61 -7.87
C LYS A 29 19.42 -19.70 -7.18
N GLY A 30 19.02 -20.12 -5.99
CA GLY A 30 19.75 -21.11 -5.19
C GLY A 30 21.05 -20.59 -4.58
N ALA A 31 21.59 -21.31 -3.58
CA ALA A 31 22.64 -20.82 -2.69
C ALA A 31 24.00 -20.51 -3.35
N SER A 32 24.26 -21.03 -4.55
CA SER A 32 25.52 -20.85 -5.27
C SER A 32 25.55 -19.64 -6.22
N ASP A 33 24.46 -18.87 -6.32
CA ASP A 33 24.43 -17.68 -7.17
C ASP A 33 25.38 -16.58 -6.62
N PRO A 34 26.26 -15.99 -7.44
CA PRO A 34 27.18 -14.94 -7.00
C PRO A 34 26.51 -13.73 -6.35
N GLN A 35 25.23 -13.47 -6.66
CA GLN A 35 24.44 -12.36 -6.13
C GLN A 35 23.71 -12.70 -4.82
N MET A 36 23.82 -13.94 -4.32
CA MET A 36 23.05 -14.43 -3.17
C MET A 36 23.22 -13.56 -1.92
N GLU A 37 24.46 -13.16 -1.60
CA GLU A 37 24.74 -12.34 -0.42
C GLU A 37 24.18 -10.92 -0.57
N GLU A 38 24.23 -10.34 -1.78
CA GLU A 38 23.62 -9.03 -2.05
C GLU A 38 22.09 -9.09 -1.93
N LEU A 39 21.46 -10.15 -2.44
CA LEU A 39 20.00 -10.34 -2.36
C LEU A 39 19.54 -10.53 -0.91
N LYS A 40 20.27 -11.33 -0.11
CA LYS A 40 19.99 -11.47 1.33
C LYS A 40 20.11 -10.14 2.06
N ALA A 41 21.18 -9.38 1.82
CA ALA A 41 21.35 -8.06 2.42
C ALA A 41 20.20 -7.10 2.07
N LYS A 42 19.72 -7.12 0.81
CA LYS A 42 18.53 -6.36 0.39
C LYS A 42 17.27 -6.82 1.11
N ARG A 43 17.05 -8.13 1.22
CA ARG A 43 15.90 -8.70 1.93
C ARG A 43 15.90 -8.28 3.41
N ASP A 44 17.04 -8.41 4.07
CA ASP A 44 17.19 -8.11 5.49
C ASP A 44 16.99 -6.60 5.77
N LEU A 45 17.48 -5.73 4.87
CA LEU A 45 17.19 -4.30 4.92
C LEU A 45 15.69 -4.00 4.79
N VAL A 46 15.01 -4.62 3.81
CA VAL A 46 13.56 -4.45 3.64
C VAL A 46 12.81 -5.00 4.86
N ASP A 47 13.27 -6.09 5.46
CA ASP A 47 12.67 -6.66 6.66
C ASP A 47 12.79 -5.74 7.89
N SER A 48 13.95 -5.11 8.08
CA SER A 48 14.12 -4.07 9.11
C SER A 48 13.11 -2.93 8.89
N GLN A 49 13.00 -2.42 7.67
CA GLN A 49 12.06 -1.35 7.35
C GLN A 49 10.59 -1.75 7.58
N ARG A 50 10.23 -3.03 7.39
CA ARG A 50 8.89 -3.55 7.70
C ARG A 50 8.63 -3.53 9.21
N LYS A 51 9.61 -3.95 10.01
CA LYS A 51 9.54 -3.94 11.47
C LYS A 51 9.43 -2.52 12.01
N ASP A 52 10.21 -1.59 11.46
CA ASP A 52 10.14 -0.17 11.83
C ASP A 52 8.75 0.41 11.54
N LEU A 53 8.19 0.14 10.35
CA LEU A 53 6.82 0.56 9.99
C LEU A 53 5.74 -0.06 10.88
N LEU A 54 5.91 -1.30 11.34
CA LEU A 54 4.98 -1.90 12.31
C LEU A 54 5.02 -1.12 13.64
N GLY A 55 6.21 -0.77 14.12
CA GLY A 55 6.35 0.07 15.32
C GLY A 55 5.75 1.47 15.14
N GLU A 56 5.91 2.09 13.97
CA GLU A 56 5.27 3.37 13.65
C GLU A 56 3.74 3.27 13.64
N ILE A 57 3.18 2.17 13.11
CA ILE A 57 1.74 1.91 13.12
C ILE A 57 1.23 1.77 14.56
N ASP A 58 1.92 0.97 15.39
CA ASP A 58 1.54 0.77 16.79
C ASP A 58 1.56 2.10 17.56
N ALA A 59 2.64 2.88 17.44
CA ALA A 59 2.76 4.19 18.06
C ALA A 59 1.69 5.18 17.57
N PHE A 60 1.37 5.17 16.27
CA PHE A 60 0.32 6.02 15.72
C PHE A 60 -1.06 5.64 16.28
N LEU A 61 -1.36 4.35 16.38
CA LEU A 61 -2.64 3.87 16.93
C LEU A 61 -2.79 4.24 18.41
N GLU A 62 -1.73 4.09 19.21
CA GLU A 62 -1.72 4.51 20.62
C GLU A 62 -2.00 6.01 20.75
N ALA A 63 -1.26 6.84 20.01
CA ALA A 63 -1.45 8.29 20.01
C ALA A 63 -2.85 8.69 19.51
N ALA A 64 -3.41 7.99 18.52
CA ALA A 64 -4.74 8.25 17.99
C ALA A 64 -5.83 7.95 19.03
N LEU A 65 -5.70 6.85 19.77
CA LEU A 65 -6.62 6.48 20.84
C LEU A 65 -6.53 7.43 22.03
N ALA A 66 -5.34 7.96 22.34
CA ALA A 66 -5.13 8.99 23.35
C ALA A 66 -5.62 10.39 22.91
N GLY A 67 -5.96 10.58 21.62
CA GLY A 67 -6.33 11.89 21.07
C GLY A 67 -5.15 12.85 20.90
N GLU A 68 -3.92 12.34 20.90
CA GLU A 68 -2.68 13.11 20.85
C GLU A 68 -2.20 13.39 19.42
N VAL A 69 -2.78 12.71 18.43
CA VAL A 69 -2.46 12.88 17.01
C VAL A 69 -3.69 13.18 16.18
N LYS A 70 -3.50 13.96 15.12
CA LYS A 70 -4.53 14.18 14.10
C LYS A 70 -4.64 12.92 13.23
N ILE A 71 -5.80 12.25 13.29
CA ILE A 71 -6.03 10.97 12.59
C ILE A 71 -6.09 11.15 11.06
N ARG A 72 -6.65 12.27 10.59
CA ARG A 72 -6.91 12.52 9.17
C ARG A 72 -6.75 13.99 8.83
N ASP A 73 -6.17 14.28 7.67
CA ASP A 73 -6.21 15.59 7.04
C ASP A 73 -7.40 15.74 6.09
N GLU A 74 -7.94 16.96 6.00
CA GLU A 74 -8.88 17.31 4.95
C GLU A 74 -8.19 17.24 3.58
N LYS A 75 -8.75 16.41 2.68
CA LYS A 75 -8.17 16.21 1.35
C LYS A 75 -8.85 17.14 0.34
N VAL A 76 -8.05 17.96 -0.32
CA VAL A 76 -8.48 18.76 -1.47
C VAL A 76 -8.28 17.92 -2.74
N LYS A 77 -9.37 17.37 -3.28
CA LYS A 77 -9.34 16.61 -4.55
C LYS A 77 -9.68 17.55 -5.71
N LEU A 78 -8.76 17.72 -6.66
CA LEU A 78 -8.97 18.54 -7.87
C LEU A 78 -9.85 17.83 -8.91
N TYR A 79 -9.77 16.50 -8.97
CA TYR A 79 -10.47 15.69 -9.95
C TYR A 79 -11.25 14.57 -9.26
N LYS A 80 -12.47 14.32 -9.72
CA LYS A 80 -13.30 13.21 -9.26
C LYS A 80 -13.36 12.15 -10.36
N ASN A 81 -12.66 11.04 -10.15
CA ASN A 81 -12.76 9.91 -11.06
C ASN A 81 -14.02 9.09 -10.69
N LEU A 82 -14.98 9.03 -11.61
CA LEU A 82 -16.25 8.32 -11.42
C LEU A 82 -16.16 6.83 -11.82
N ASN A 83 -15.03 6.39 -12.37
CA ASN A 83 -14.85 5.02 -12.87
C ASN A 83 -14.43 4.03 -11.77
N VAL A 84 -14.42 4.46 -10.51
CA VAL A 84 -14.05 3.63 -9.36
C VAL A 84 -15.29 3.41 -8.51
N ALA A 85 -15.53 2.16 -8.12
CA ALA A 85 -16.62 1.81 -7.21
C ALA A 85 -16.45 2.56 -5.88
N SER A 86 -17.56 3.08 -5.35
CA SER A 86 -17.53 3.73 -4.05
C SER A 86 -17.26 2.72 -2.94
N SER A 87 -16.43 3.10 -1.97
CA SER A 87 -16.25 2.39 -0.71
C SER A 87 -17.20 2.89 0.39
N ASP A 88 -18.22 3.69 0.01
CA ASP A 88 -19.28 4.15 0.90
C ASP A 88 -20.02 2.96 1.53
N GLY A 89 -20.05 2.92 2.87
CA GLY A 89 -20.63 1.82 3.65
C GLY A 89 -19.64 0.74 4.12
N LEU A 90 -18.39 0.75 3.66
CA LEU A 90 -17.36 -0.15 4.20
C LEU A 90 -16.92 0.31 5.59
N ASN A 91 -17.44 -0.30 6.65
CA ASN A 91 -17.13 0.10 8.03
C ASN A 91 -16.19 -0.88 8.77
N ASN A 92 -15.60 -1.84 8.05
CA ASN A 92 -14.70 -2.84 8.63
C ASN A 92 -13.24 -2.48 8.29
N LEU A 93 -12.44 -2.17 9.31
CA LEU A 93 -11.04 -1.77 9.14
C LEU A 93 -10.22 -2.83 8.40
N GLY A 94 -10.33 -4.10 8.80
CA GLY A 94 -9.60 -5.20 8.18
C GLY A 94 -9.90 -5.33 6.68
N LYS A 95 -11.15 -5.19 6.26
CA LYS A 95 -11.52 -5.19 4.83
C LYS A 95 -10.94 -3.99 4.07
N ALA A 96 -10.88 -2.81 4.67
CA ALA A 96 -10.28 -1.63 4.05
C ALA A 96 -8.76 -1.80 3.88
N VAL A 97 -8.09 -2.34 4.90
CA VAL A 97 -6.65 -2.68 4.87
C VAL A 97 -6.35 -3.75 3.82
N SER A 98 -7.15 -4.81 3.75
CA SER A 98 -7.00 -5.83 2.71
C SER A 98 -7.21 -5.26 1.31
N GLY A 99 -8.22 -4.41 1.12
CA GLY A 99 -8.47 -3.72 -0.15
C GLY A 99 -7.28 -2.86 -0.58
N LEU A 100 -6.71 -2.08 0.35
CA LEU A 100 -5.51 -1.28 0.12
C LEU A 100 -4.33 -2.15 -0.34
N ALA A 101 -4.04 -3.23 0.39
CA ALA A 101 -2.95 -4.15 0.06
C ALA A 101 -3.15 -4.82 -1.31
N MET A 102 -4.37 -5.26 -1.62
CA MET A 102 -4.72 -5.87 -2.91
C MET A 102 -4.56 -4.89 -4.08
N SER A 103 -4.98 -3.63 -3.91
CA SER A 103 -4.76 -2.59 -4.92
C SER A 103 -3.28 -2.35 -5.18
N ASN A 104 -2.44 -2.38 -4.14
CA ASN A 104 -0.99 -2.25 -4.29
C ASN A 104 -0.34 -3.43 -5.03
N ILE A 105 -0.74 -4.67 -4.72
CA ILE A 105 -0.28 -5.86 -5.45
C ILE A 105 -0.64 -5.75 -6.94
N LYS A 106 -1.90 -5.41 -7.23
CA LYS A 106 -2.37 -5.23 -8.61
C LYS A 106 -1.62 -4.11 -9.33
N LEU A 107 -1.42 -2.97 -8.67
CA LEU A 107 -0.69 -1.84 -9.23
C LEU A 107 0.76 -2.21 -9.58
N TRP A 108 1.45 -2.93 -8.69
CA TRP A 108 2.82 -3.40 -8.91
C TRP A 108 2.93 -4.24 -10.19
N HIS A 109 2.05 -5.24 -10.34
CA HIS A 109 2.10 -6.13 -11.51
C HIS A 109 1.70 -5.44 -12.81
N LEU A 110 0.73 -4.51 -12.76
CA LEU A 110 0.38 -3.70 -13.93
C LEU A 110 1.55 -2.79 -14.34
N GLU A 111 2.28 -2.23 -13.37
CA GLU A 111 3.47 -1.44 -13.65
C GLU A 111 4.60 -2.28 -14.25
N ASP A 112 4.81 -3.51 -13.78
CA ASP A 112 5.77 -4.43 -14.38
C ASP A 112 5.37 -4.82 -15.81
N GLU A 113 4.08 -5.04 -16.05
CA GLU A 113 3.57 -5.33 -17.38
C GLU A 113 3.90 -4.19 -18.36
N VAL A 114 3.58 -2.93 -18.04
CA VAL A 114 3.86 -1.79 -18.95
C VAL A 114 5.35 -1.44 -19.09
N ARG A 115 6.23 -1.98 -18.24
CA ARG A 115 7.69 -1.83 -18.39
C ARG A 115 8.28 -2.77 -19.43
N ARG A 116 7.51 -3.76 -19.91
CA ARG A 116 7.96 -4.66 -20.98
C ARG A 116 8.04 -3.92 -22.31
N GLU A 117 9.13 -4.14 -23.04
CA GLU A 117 9.40 -3.50 -24.33
C GLU A 117 8.74 -4.23 -25.52
N ASP A 118 8.16 -5.42 -25.29
CA ASP A 118 7.55 -6.25 -26.33
C ASP A 118 6.02 -6.11 -26.42
N LEU A 119 5.44 -5.13 -25.70
CA LEU A 119 4.00 -4.86 -25.73
C LEU A 119 3.62 -3.87 -26.84
N PRO A 120 2.52 -4.12 -27.58
CA PRO A 120 1.97 -3.12 -28.49
C PRO A 120 1.49 -1.86 -27.75
N ASP A 121 1.66 -0.69 -28.36
CA ASP A 121 1.23 0.61 -27.82
C ASP A 121 -0.23 0.62 -27.35
N SER A 122 -1.13 -0.05 -28.07
CA SER A 122 -2.54 -0.14 -27.71
C SER A 122 -2.78 -0.85 -26.37
N GLU A 123 -1.97 -1.87 -26.05
CA GLU A 123 -2.04 -2.58 -24.78
C GLU A 123 -1.40 -1.77 -23.67
N ILE A 124 -0.32 -1.02 -23.95
CA ILE A 124 0.26 -0.07 -23.00
C ILE A 124 -0.79 0.96 -22.57
N VAL A 125 -1.52 1.56 -23.53
CA VAL A 125 -2.57 2.55 -23.23
C VAL A 125 -3.70 1.96 -22.38
N LYS A 126 -4.19 0.76 -22.71
CA LYS A 126 -5.23 0.07 -21.91
C LYS A 126 -4.74 -0.18 -20.49
N THR A 127 -3.52 -0.68 -20.35
CA THR A 127 -2.93 -1.01 -19.04
C THR A 127 -2.69 0.25 -18.22
N LYS A 128 -2.27 1.36 -18.82
CA LYS A 128 -2.15 2.66 -18.14
C LYS A 128 -3.49 3.18 -17.61
N ARG A 129 -4.59 3.03 -18.36
CA ARG A 129 -5.93 3.37 -17.85
C ARG A 129 -6.34 2.49 -16.66
N THR A 130 -5.94 1.23 -16.67
CA THR A 130 -6.14 0.31 -15.53
C THR A 130 -5.30 0.72 -14.32
N ILE A 131 -4.06 1.14 -14.53
CA ILE A 131 -3.16 1.69 -13.51
C ILE A 131 -3.81 2.92 -12.86
N ASP A 132 -4.31 3.86 -13.63
CA ASP A 132 -4.94 5.08 -13.11
C ASP A 132 -6.15 4.75 -12.21
N THR A 133 -7.01 3.83 -12.67
CA THR A 133 -8.15 3.33 -11.91
C THR A 133 -7.71 2.64 -10.61
N THR A 134 -6.72 1.75 -10.70
CA THR A 134 -6.21 0.98 -9.54
C THR A 134 -5.51 1.87 -8.51
N ASN A 135 -4.77 2.89 -8.98
CA ASN A 135 -4.13 3.89 -8.12
C ASN A 135 -5.18 4.75 -7.38
N GLN A 136 -6.30 5.04 -8.04
CA GLN A 136 -7.43 5.72 -7.38
C GLN A 136 -8.12 4.81 -6.36
N GLU A 137 -8.30 3.51 -6.66
CA GLU A 137 -8.80 2.52 -5.69
C GLU A 137 -7.91 2.44 -4.44
N ARG A 138 -6.59 2.36 -4.63
CA ARG A 138 -5.60 2.40 -3.54
C ARG A 138 -5.80 3.64 -2.66
N ASN A 139 -5.87 4.83 -3.27
CA ASN A 139 -6.06 6.07 -2.53
C ASN A 139 -7.41 6.10 -1.79
N ASN A 140 -8.48 5.56 -2.38
CA ASN A 140 -9.79 5.48 -1.73
C ASN A 140 -9.76 4.53 -0.52
N PHE A 141 -9.07 3.39 -0.60
CA PHE A 141 -8.91 2.51 0.55
C PHE A 141 -8.02 3.14 1.64
N MET A 142 -6.96 3.83 1.26
CA MET A 142 -6.13 4.61 2.18
C MET A 142 -6.97 5.64 2.95
N ASP A 143 -7.78 6.43 2.23
CA ASP A 143 -8.73 7.38 2.85
C ASP A 143 -9.72 6.68 3.79
N LYS A 144 -10.18 5.49 3.39
CA LYS A 144 -11.20 4.75 4.13
C LYS A 144 -10.66 4.17 5.44
N VAL A 145 -9.40 3.72 5.45
CA VAL A 145 -8.70 3.31 6.68
C VAL A 145 -8.71 4.45 7.71
N ASP A 146 -8.34 5.65 7.29
CA ASP A 146 -8.30 6.83 8.16
C ASP A 146 -9.71 7.22 8.66
N GLU A 147 -10.72 7.18 7.79
CA GLU A 147 -12.11 7.47 8.14
C GLU A 147 -12.70 6.49 9.17
N ILE A 148 -12.41 5.19 9.02
CA ILE A 148 -12.87 4.16 9.95
C ILE A 148 -12.20 4.34 11.31
N LEU A 149 -10.89 4.62 11.35
CA LEU A 149 -10.18 4.88 12.59
C LEU A 149 -10.75 6.10 13.30
N GLU A 150 -10.91 7.23 12.59
CA GLU A 150 -11.47 8.46 13.15
C GLU A 150 -12.86 8.23 13.74
N SER A 151 -13.72 7.54 12.99
CA SER A 151 -15.08 7.21 13.44
C SER A 151 -15.09 6.31 14.68
N THR A 152 -14.10 5.42 14.81
CA THR A 152 -13.98 4.51 15.96
C THR A 152 -13.51 5.26 17.21
N VAL A 153 -12.49 6.11 17.08
CA VAL A 153 -11.98 6.94 18.19
C VAL A 153 -13.07 7.88 18.71
N LYS A 154 -13.80 8.56 17.81
CA LYS A 154 -14.92 9.46 18.17
C LYS A 154 -16.10 8.77 18.87
N ARG A 155 -16.24 7.45 18.75
CA ARG A 155 -17.30 6.68 19.45
C ARG A 155 -16.87 6.19 20.83
N THR A 156 -15.56 6.16 21.08
CA THR A 156 -14.96 5.61 22.31
C THR A 156 -14.71 6.70 23.36
N ASN A 157 -14.58 7.95 22.90
CA ASN A 157 -14.52 9.17 23.71
C ASN A 157 -15.90 9.81 23.88
#